data_AF-A0A3M1D5W7-F1
#
_entry.id   AF-A0A3M1D5W7-F1
#
_cell.length_a   1.000
_cell.length_b   1.000
_cell.length_c   1.000
_cell.angle_alpha   90.00
_cell.angle_beta   90.00
_cell.angle_gamma   90.00
#
_symmetry.space_group_name_H-M   'P 1'
#
loop_
_entity.id
_entity.type
_entity.pdbx_description
1 polymer ?
#
loop_
_entity_poly.entity_id
_entity_poly.type
_entity_poly.pdbx_seq_one_letter_code
_entity_poly.pdbx_strand_id
1 'polypeptide(L)'
;MKRAAIVPLAVALVAIGCGGSGGGGSEVTIDQLAGKMAAAYCAKAYQCCNQEELAQLQGEDFTDEASCTTYYTSLIEQFLVTPMRSAIDAGRGSYDAAKAGKCIDAFEALGCTGSNDPNTFFDNCETPYVGLQGEGAECANNLECQSGLYCSSGKTCSAYLSSGETCGGNSEPYCGQGLYCDTGTTTCTQMKNVGDDCTSAVECSTFNCDDTTHKCVERPQVCTGQ
;
A
#
# COMPACT_ATOMS: atom_id res chain seq x y z
N MET A 1 -32.86 55.66 43.57
CA MET A 1 -32.58 54.35 42.94
C MET A 1 -31.90 54.61 41.60
N LYS A 2 -30.56 54.58 41.56
CA LYS A 2 -29.76 54.86 40.34
C LYS A 2 -29.39 53.53 39.69
N ARG A 3 -29.79 53.33 38.43
CA ARG A 3 -29.43 52.16 37.61
C ARG A 3 -28.04 52.41 37.01
N ALA A 4 -27.10 51.50 37.25
CA ALA A 4 -25.78 51.49 36.62
C ALA A 4 -25.86 50.70 35.30
N ALA A 5 -25.44 51.32 34.20
CA ALA A 5 -25.33 50.69 32.89
C ALA A 5 -23.95 50.00 32.78
N ILE A 6 -23.95 48.73 32.39
CA ILE A 6 -22.75 47.95 32.11
C ILE A 6 -22.44 48.11 30.62
N VAL A 7 -21.28 48.68 30.31
CA VAL A 7 -20.73 48.82 28.96
C VAL A 7 -19.86 47.59 28.66
N PRO A 8 -20.10 46.82 27.58
CA PRO A 8 -19.23 45.72 27.21
C PRO A 8 -17.95 46.24 26.56
N LEU A 9 -16.81 45.84 27.14
CA LEU A 9 -15.47 46.10 26.63
C LEU A 9 -15.17 45.09 25.51
N ALA A 10 -15.11 45.56 24.27
CA ALA A 10 -14.68 44.76 23.13
C ALA A 10 -13.15 44.56 23.19
N VAL A 11 -12.71 43.33 23.48
CA VAL A 11 -11.30 42.94 23.40
C VAL A 11 -11.01 42.50 21.96
N ALA A 12 -10.28 43.33 21.23
CA ALA A 12 -9.74 42.99 19.93
C ALA A 12 -8.52 42.08 20.11
N LEU A 13 -8.66 40.78 19.84
CA LEU A 13 -7.54 39.86 19.71
C LEU A 13 -6.86 40.05 18.35
N VAL A 14 -5.60 40.51 18.37
CA VAL A 14 -4.71 40.53 17.21
C VAL A 14 -4.10 39.13 17.10
N ALA A 15 -4.56 38.34 16.12
CA ALA A 15 -3.93 37.06 15.78
C ALA A 15 -2.68 37.33 14.93
N ILE A 16 -1.50 37.17 15.52
CA ILE A 16 -0.23 37.11 14.80
C ILE A 16 -0.17 35.75 14.11
N GLY A 17 -0.48 35.72 12.82
CA GLY A 17 -0.34 34.54 11.98
C GLY A 17 1.13 34.28 11.69
N CYS A 18 1.73 33.32 12.40
CA CYS A 18 2.98 32.69 11.96
C CYS A 18 2.70 31.92 10.67
N GLY A 19 2.99 32.54 9.52
CA GLY A 19 3.07 31.89 8.22
C GLY A 19 4.27 30.95 8.18
N GLY A 20 4.12 29.77 8.77
CA GLY A 20 5.05 28.67 8.57
C GLY A 20 4.78 28.05 7.21
N SER A 21 5.72 28.22 6.27
CA SER A 21 5.84 27.40 5.06
C SER A 21 6.18 25.96 5.44
N GLY A 22 5.25 25.27 6.11
CA GLY A 22 5.26 23.83 6.20
C GLY A 22 4.76 23.31 4.86
N GLY A 23 5.61 22.63 4.12
CA GLY A 23 5.22 21.86 2.94
C GLY A 23 4.23 20.77 3.35
N GLY A 24 2.97 21.16 3.49
CA GLY A 24 1.85 20.25 3.63
C GLY A 24 1.55 19.74 2.23
N GLY A 25 1.98 18.51 1.94
CA GLY A 25 1.43 17.76 0.83
C GLY A 25 -0.09 17.89 0.86
N SER A 26 -0.70 18.12 -0.29
CA SER A 26 -2.15 18.32 -0.36
C SER A 26 -2.82 17.08 0.23
N GLU A 27 -3.73 17.26 1.19
CA GLU A 27 -4.50 16.15 1.73
C GLU A 27 -5.18 15.39 0.59
N VAL A 28 -5.06 14.07 0.60
CA VAL A 28 -5.69 13.18 -0.38
C VAL A 28 -6.77 12.42 0.34
N THR A 29 -8.04 12.71 0.02
CA THR A 29 -9.15 11.99 0.64
C THR A 29 -9.19 10.54 0.13
N ILE A 30 -9.87 9.67 0.87
CA ILE A 30 -10.05 8.27 0.45
C ILE A 30 -10.68 8.16 -0.95
N ASP A 31 -11.53 9.12 -1.32
CA ASP A 31 -12.17 9.16 -2.65
C ASP A 31 -11.25 9.61 -3.78
N GLN A 32 -10.16 10.29 -3.44
CA GLN A 32 -9.15 10.74 -4.40
C GLN A 32 -8.00 9.75 -4.53
N LEU A 33 -7.86 8.83 -3.57
CA LEU A 33 -6.69 7.97 -3.42
C LEU A 33 -6.43 7.14 -4.68
N ALA A 34 -7.43 6.41 -5.19
CA ALA A 34 -7.27 5.57 -6.37
C ALA A 34 -6.80 6.37 -7.60
N GLY A 35 -7.48 7.48 -7.89
CA GLY A 35 -7.16 8.32 -9.04
C GLY A 35 -5.78 8.96 -8.94
N LYS A 36 -5.38 9.43 -7.75
CA LYS A 36 -4.06 10.04 -7.57
C LYS A 36 -2.91 9.03 -7.57
N MET A 37 -3.09 7.87 -6.94
CA MET A 37 -2.11 6.79 -7.03
C MET A 37 -1.91 6.32 -8.47
N ALA A 38 -3.01 6.08 -9.19
CA ALA A 38 -2.96 5.67 -10.59
C ALA A 38 -2.28 6.72 -11.49
N ALA A 39 -2.62 8.00 -11.30
CA ALA A 39 -1.99 9.09 -12.06
C ALA A 39 -0.49 9.19 -11.79
N ALA A 40 -0.08 9.16 -10.51
CA ALA A 40 1.33 9.21 -10.13
C ALA A 40 2.12 8.03 -10.71
N TYR A 41 1.56 6.82 -10.59
CA TYR A 41 2.14 5.60 -11.15
C TYR A 41 2.29 5.68 -12.68
N CYS A 42 1.21 5.99 -13.40
CA CYS A 42 1.21 6.03 -14.86
C CYS A 42 2.11 7.15 -15.39
N ALA A 43 2.08 8.34 -14.80
CA ALA A 43 3.01 9.42 -15.18
C ALA A 43 4.47 8.98 -15.01
N LYS A 44 4.79 8.27 -13.93
CA LYS A 44 6.13 7.73 -13.70
C LYS A 44 6.51 6.66 -14.72
N ALA A 45 5.60 5.75 -15.05
CA ALA A 45 5.82 4.75 -16.08
C ALA A 45 6.13 5.43 -17.44
N TYR A 46 5.28 6.35 -17.90
CA TYR A 46 5.54 7.04 -19.19
C TYR A 46 6.78 7.94 -19.16
N GLN A 47 7.20 8.42 -18.00
CA GLN A 47 8.45 9.16 -17.83
C GLN A 47 9.68 8.24 -17.92
N CYS A 48 9.62 7.04 -17.35
CA CYS A 48 10.80 6.23 -17.05
C CYS A 48 11.00 5.00 -17.93
N CYS A 49 9.93 4.52 -18.56
CA CYS A 49 9.98 3.35 -19.42
C CYS A 49 10.22 3.78 -20.88
N ASN A 50 10.90 2.95 -21.66
CA ASN A 50 10.89 3.03 -23.12
C ASN A 50 9.64 2.35 -23.72
N GLN A 51 9.48 2.39 -25.04
CA GLN A 51 8.28 1.84 -25.71
C GLN A 51 8.16 0.30 -25.58
N GLU A 52 9.27 -0.44 -25.57
CA GLU A 52 9.24 -1.89 -25.42
C GLU A 52 8.85 -2.29 -23.99
N GLU A 53 9.36 -1.56 -23.00
CA GLU A 53 9.01 -1.70 -21.59
C GLU A 53 7.55 -1.33 -21.32
N LEU A 54 7.07 -0.22 -21.89
CA LEU A 54 5.66 0.14 -21.83
C LEU A 54 4.79 -0.93 -22.46
N ALA A 55 5.16 -1.51 -23.61
CA ALA A 55 4.39 -2.59 -24.23
C ALA A 55 4.32 -3.84 -23.32
N GLN A 56 5.39 -4.16 -22.59
CA GLN A 56 5.38 -5.24 -21.61
C GLN A 56 4.50 -4.95 -20.40
N LEU A 57 4.51 -3.70 -19.91
CA LEU A 57 3.66 -3.26 -18.80
C LEU A 57 2.18 -3.18 -19.19
N GLN A 58 1.91 -2.65 -20.39
CA GLN A 58 0.57 -2.44 -20.95
C GLN A 58 -0.14 -3.76 -21.22
N GLY A 59 0.56 -4.74 -21.79
CA GLY A 59 -0.08 -5.89 -22.40
C GLY A 59 -1.15 -5.44 -23.41
N GLU A 60 -2.41 -5.84 -23.18
CA GLU A 60 -3.57 -5.41 -23.96
C GLU A 60 -4.47 -4.42 -23.20
N ASP A 61 -4.09 -4.00 -21.99
CA ASP A 61 -4.98 -3.33 -21.04
C ASP A 61 -5.09 -1.81 -21.27
N PHE A 62 -4.07 -1.17 -21.82
CA PHE A 62 -4.05 0.28 -22.10
C PHE A 62 -2.99 0.65 -23.17
N THR A 63 -3.15 1.81 -23.81
CA THR A 63 -2.29 2.23 -24.95
C THR A 63 -1.63 3.59 -24.78
N ASP A 64 -2.06 4.37 -23.80
CA ASP A 64 -1.55 5.70 -23.48
C ASP A 64 -1.65 5.98 -21.97
N GLU A 65 -1.13 7.12 -21.52
CA GLU A 65 -1.10 7.48 -20.10
C GLU A 65 -2.51 7.65 -19.51
N ALA A 66 -3.46 8.13 -20.32
CA ALA A 66 -4.85 8.35 -19.88
C ALA A 66 -5.59 7.02 -19.67
N SER A 67 -5.44 6.08 -20.60
CA SER A 67 -5.97 4.72 -20.48
C SER A 67 -5.27 3.94 -19.38
N CYS A 68 -3.96 4.11 -19.18
CA CYS A 68 -3.23 3.58 -18.02
C CYS A 68 -3.87 4.06 -16.71
N THR A 69 -4.06 5.37 -16.58
CA THR A 69 -4.63 5.97 -15.38
C THR A 69 -6.04 5.44 -15.12
N THR A 70 -6.85 5.29 -16.16
CA THR A 70 -8.21 4.74 -16.06
C THR A 70 -8.21 3.29 -15.59
N TYR A 71 -7.33 2.46 -16.17
CA TYR A 71 -7.17 1.05 -15.83
C TYR A 71 -6.76 0.88 -14.36
N TYR A 72 -5.66 1.52 -13.95
CA TYR A 72 -5.17 1.40 -12.57
C TYR A 72 -6.07 2.06 -11.55
N THR A 73 -6.77 3.16 -11.90
CA THR A 73 -7.80 3.73 -11.01
C THR A 73 -8.85 2.68 -10.69
N SER A 74 -9.32 1.93 -11.70
CA SER A 74 -10.35 0.90 -11.51
C SER A 74 -9.86 -0.25 -10.62
N LEU A 75 -8.63 -0.71 -10.83
CA LEU A 75 -8.02 -1.77 -10.00
C LEU A 75 -7.83 -1.32 -8.55
N ILE A 76 -7.24 -0.14 -8.33
CA ILE A 76 -7.00 0.39 -6.98
C ILE A 76 -8.34 0.65 -6.28
N GLU A 77 -9.34 1.15 -7.00
CA GLU A 77 -10.68 1.38 -6.47
C GLU A 77 -11.34 0.08 -6.00
N GLN A 78 -11.26 -0.99 -6.81
CA GLN A 78 -11.87 -2.28 -6.53
C GLN A 78 -11.17 -3.03 -5.39
N PHE A 79 -9.84 -3.11 -5.43
CA PHE A 79 -9.07 -4.00 -4.55
C PHE A 79 -8.56 -3.32 -3.27
N LEU A 80 -8.46 -2.00 -3.25
CA LEU A 80 -7.92 -1.24 -2.12
C LEU A 80 -8.96 -0.28 -1.53
N VAL A 81 -9.43 0.70 -2.29
CA VAL A 81 -10.24 1.81 -1.75
C VAL A 81 -11.62 1.34 -1.30
N THR A 82 -12.31 0.51 -2.09
CA THR A 82 -13.64 0.00 -1.72
C THR A 82 -13.62 -0.82 -0.43
N PRO A 83 -12.71 -1.80 -0.25
CA PRO A 83 -12.55 -2.50 1.03
C PRO A 83 -12.17 -1.58 2.20
N MET A 84 -11.31 -0.58 1.98
CA MET A 84 -10.96 0.43 3.00
C MET A 84 -12.18 1.24 3.44
N ARG A 85 -12.99 1.74 2.49
CA ARG A 85 -14.23 2.47 2.80
C ARG A 85 -15.18 1.62 3.62
N SER A 86 -15.41 0.37 3.19
CA SER A 86 -16.26 -0.58 3.93
C SER A 86 -15.79 -0.78 5.37
N ALA A 87 -14.48 -0.92 5.59
CA ALA A 87 -13.89 -1.03 6.91
C ALA A 87 -14.08 0.25 7.74
N ILE A 88 -13.85 1.43 7.15
CA ILE A 88 -14.03 2.74 7.80
C ILE A 88 -15.49 2.97 8.20
N ASP A 89 -16.43 2.71 7.28
CA ASP A 89 -17.88 2.86 7.53
C ASP A 89 -18.36 1.93 8.65
N ALA A 90 -17.73 0.76 8.78
CA ALA A 90 -17.99 -0.18 9.87
C ALA A 90 -17.26 0.16 11.19
N GLY A 91 -16.44 1.23 11.23
CA GLY A 91 -15.62 1.58 12.40
C GLY A 91 -14.45 0.62 12.65
N ARG A 92 -14.06 -0.16 11.64
CA ARG A 92 -13.03 -1.21 11.68
C ARG A 92 -11.73 -0.82 10.97
N GLY A 93 -11.68 0.35 10.36
CA GLY A 93 -10.49 0.92 9.72
C GLY A 93 -10.36 2.42 10.02
N SER A 94 -9.16 2.95 9.87
CA SER A 94 -8.88 4.38 9.96
C SER A 94 -8.00 4.83 8.80
N TYR A 95 -8.22 6.05 8.32
CA TYR A 95 -7.52 6.64 7.19
C TYR A 95 -7.01 8.05 7.52
N ASP A 96 -5.78 8.34 7.11
CA ASP A 96 -5.10 9.62 7.28
C ASP A 96 -4.79 10.24 5.91
N ALA A 97 -5.58 11.24 5.54
CA ALA A 97 -5.48 11.94 4.25
C ALA A 97 -4.16 12.70 4.07
N ALA A 98 -3.57 13.19 5.16
CA ALA A 98 -2.31 13.91 5.11
C ALA A 98 -1.14 12.95 4.87
N LYS A 99 -1.16 11.76 5.48
CA LYS A 99 -0.19 10.69 5.17
C LYS A 99 -0.31 10.23 3.72
N ALA A 100 -1.54 10.09 3.21
CA ALA A 100 -1.75 9.70 1.82
C ALA A 100 -1.16 10.71 0.83
N GLY A 101 -1.38 12.01 1.08
CA GLY A 101 -0.75 13.06 0.28
C GLY A 101 0.78 12.98 0.29
N LYS A 102 1.38 12.81 1.48
CA LYS A 102 2.83 12.63 1.60
C LYS A 102 3.35 11.38 0.90
N CYS A 103 2.60 10.29 0.89
CA CYS A 103 2.96 9.08 0.15
C CYS A 103 3.02 9.31 -1.35
N ILE A 104 2.01 10.00 -1.89
CA ILE A 104 1.97 10.36 -3.32
C ILE A 104 3.13 11.30 -3.65
N ASP A 105 3.37 12.33 -2.85
CA ASP A 105 4.50 13.25 -3.04
C ASP A 105 5.86 12.51 -3.00
N ALA A 106 6.02 11.57 -2.05
CA ALA A 106 7.22 10.76 -1.93
C ALA A 106 7.45 9.86 -3.15
N PHE A 107 6.37 9.24 -3.67
CA PHE A 107 6.42 8.44 -4.89
C PHE A 107 6.75 9.28 -6.13
N GLU A 108 6.10 10.43 -6.30
CA GLU A 108 6.35 11.34 -7.42
C GLU A 108 7.78 11.88 -7.42
N ALA A 109 8.37 12.08 -6.24
CA ALA A 109 9.75 12.50 -6.05
C ALA A 109 10.79 11.42 -6.37
N LEU A 110 10.39 10.15 -6.54
CA LEU A 110 11.29 9.09 -7.00
C LEU A 110 11.78 9.41 -8.42
N GLY A 111 13.07 9.17 -8.66
CA GLY A 111 13.63 9.18 -10.02
C GLY A 111 13.18 7.96 -10.82
N CYS A 112 13.75 7.77 -12.01
CA CYS A 112 13.54 6.55 -12.79
C CYS A 112 14.33 5.34 -12.29
N THR A 113 15.14 5.53 -11.25
CA THR A 113 15.93 4.48 -10.61
C THR A 113 15.21 3.98 -9.37
N GLY A 114 14.94 2.67 -9.31
CA GLY A 114 14.27 2.02 -8.19
C GLY A 114 12.96 1.36 -8.62
N SER A 115 12.27 0.78 -7.64
CA SER A 115 11.01 0.07 -7.86
C SER A 115 9.89 1.04 -8.23
N ASN A 116 9.66 1.25 -9.52
CA ASN A 116 8.39 1.77 -10.04
C ASN A 116 7.32 0.66 -10.03
N ASP A 117 7.35 -0.26 -9.05
CA ASP A 117 6.36 -1.34 -8.89
C ASP A 117 5.18 -0.78 -8.08
N PRO A 118 3.94 -0.86 -8.59
CA PRO A 118 2.76 -0.37 -7.85
C PRO A 118 2.55 -1.12 -6.52
N ASN A 119 3.12 -2.32 -6.35
CA ASN A 119 3.07 -3.07 -5.10
C ASN A 119 3.93 -2.47 -3.99
N THR A 120 4.94 -1.67 -4.35
CA THR A 120 5.87 -1.01 -3.41
C THR A 120 5.55 0.47 -3.19
N PHE A 121 4.40 0.94 -3.70
CA PHE A 121 4.02 2.36 -3.68
C PHE A 121 4.12 2.99 -2.28
N PHE A 122 3.76 2.22 -1.24
CA PHE A 122 3.77 2.69 0.14
C PHE A 122 5.07 2.40 0.91
N ASP A 123 6.06 1.73 0.32
CA ASP A 123 7.29 1.34 1.03
C ASP A 123 8.13 2.54 1.48
N ASN A 124 7.98 3.67 0.78
CA ASN A 124 8.74 4.90 1.03
C ASN A 124 7.99 5.92 1.89
N CYS A 125 6.87 5.55 2.51
CA CYS A 125 6.09 6.46 3.34
C CYS A 125 5.39 5.73 4.49
N GLU A 126 4.84 6.50 5.43
CA GLU A 126 3.98 5.95 6.47
C GLU A 126 2.61 5.59 5.87
N THR A 127 2.14 4.35 6.07
CA THR A 127 0.84 3.91 5.54
C THR A 127 -0.28 4.87 5.95
N PRO A 128 -1.13 5.32 5.00
CA PRO A 128 -2.26 6.19 5.32
C PRO A 128 -3.43 5.43 5.91
N TYR A 129 -3.37 4.09 6.00
CA TYR A 129 -4.48 3.27 6.46
C TYR A 129 -4.04 2.24 7.49
N VAL A 130 -4.89 2.03 8.48
CA VAL A 130 -4.73 1.00 9.50
C VAL A 130 -6.05 0.27 9.76
N GLY A 131 -5.99 -1.07 9.84
CA GLY A 131 -7.07 -1.88 10.39
C GLY A 131 -7.10 -1.78 11.91
N LEU A 132 -8.30 -1.84 12.49
CA LEU A 132 -8.52 -1.63 13.93
C LEU A 132 -8.94 -2.91 14.66
N GLN A 133 -9.23 -3.99 13.94
CA GLN A 133 -9.64 -5.27 14.54
C GLN A 133 -8.43 -6.01 15.08
N GLY A 134 -8.43 -6.22 16.40
CA GLY A 134 -7.43 -7.05 17.07
C GLY A 134 -7.66 -8.54 16.84
N GLU A 135 -6.76 -9.36 17.36
CA GLU A 135 -6.85 -10.82 17.25
C GLU A 135 -8.17 -11.36 17.84
N GLY A 136 -8.80 -12.30 17.13
CA GLY A 136 -10.09 -12.90 17.47
C GLY A 136 -11.32 -12.05 17.14
N ALA A 137 -11.16 -10.78 16.78
CA ALA A 137 -12.28 -9.91 16.42
C ALA A 137 -12.86 -10.26 15.03
N GLU A 138 -14.14 -9.98 14.81
CA GLU A 138 -14.81 -10.23 13.53
C GLU A 138 -14.25 -9.35 12.41
N CYS A 139 -14.08 -9.94 11.23
CA CYS A 139 -13.58 -9.25 10.05
C CYS A 139 -14.30 -9.67 8.77
N ALA A 140 -14.44 -8.76 7.82
CA ALA A 140 -14.93 -9.07 6.48
C ALA A 140 -13.79 -9.36 5.49
N ASN A 141 -12.66 -8.66 5.66
CA ASN A 141 -11.47 -8.75 4.81
C ASN A 141 -10.21 -8.38 5.60
N ASN A 142 -9.03 -8.64 5.03
CA ASN A 142 -7.73 -8.47 5.70
C ASN A 142 -7.44 -7.02 6.12
N LEU A 143 -7.99 -6.01 5.44
CA LEU A 143 -7.75 -4.60 5.76
C LEU A 143 -8.45 -4.17 7.06
N GLU A 144 -9.39 -4.94 7.59
CA GLU A 144 -9.99 -4.63 8.89
C GLU A 144 -9.08 -4.99 10.06
N CYS A 145 -8.17 -5.95 9.87
CA CYS A 145 -7.31 -6.45 10.92
C CYS A 145 -6.08 -5.56 11.16
N GLN A 146 -5.62 -5.50 12.41
CA GLN A 146 -4.38 -4.82 12.76
C GLN A 146 -3.17 -5.44 12.03
N SER A 147 -2.10 -4.66 11.87
CA SER A 147 -0.86 -5.15 11.26
C SER A 147 -0.35 -6.41 11.98
N GLY A 148 0.09 -7.41 11.20
CA GLY A 148 0.48 -8.72 11.71
C GLY A 148 -0.68 -9.72 11.87
N LEU A 149 -1.90 -9.34 11.49
CA LEU A 149 -3.07 -10.21 11.47
C LEU A 149 -3.66 -10.29 10.05
N TYR A 150 -4.42 -11.35 9.79
CA TYR A 150 -5.23 -11.51 8.57
C TYR A 150 -6.65 -11.94 8.91
N CYS A 151 -7.59 -11.73 7.99
CA CYS A 151 -8.96 -12.15 8.17
C CYS A 151 -9.13 -13.60 7.73
N SER A 152 -9.30 -14.50 8.70
CA SER A 152 -9.40 -15.93 8.44
C SER A 152 -10.70 -16.33 7.71
N SER A 153 -10.73 -17.56 7.21
CA SER A 153 -11.93 -18.22 6.70
C SER A 153 -13.07 -18.26 7.71
N GLY A 154 -12.74 -18.28 9.02
CA GLY A 154 -13.68 -18.17 10.13
C GLY A 154 -14.23 -16.76 10.37
N LYS A 155 -13.87 -15.77 9.52
CA LYS A 155 -14.27 -14.36 9.63
C LYS A 155 -13.83 -13.69 10.93
N THR A 156 -12.67 -14.10 11.43
CA THR A 156 -12.00 -13.46 12.56
C THR A 156 -10.55 -13.14 12.24
N CYS A 157 -10.02 -12.06 12.81
CA CYS A 157 -8.63 -11.69 12.67
C CYS A 157 -7.75 -12.72 13.39
N SER A 158 -6.81 -13.32 12.68
CA SER A 158 -5.87 -14.32 13.20
C SER A 158 -4.44 -13.86 12.97
N ALA A 159 -3.53 -14.19 13.89
CA ALA A 159 -2.12 -13.90 13.72
C ALA A 159 -1.53 -14.71 12.56
N TYR A 160 -0.61 -14.10 11.82
CA TYR A 160 0.24 -14.87 10.91
C TYR A 160 1.19 -15.78 11.69
N LEU A 161 1.53 -16.91 11.08
CA LEU A 161 2.51 -17.85 11.65
C LEU A 161 3.93 -17.27 11.64
N SER A 162 4.64 -17.54 12.72
CA SER A 162 6.06 -17.27 12.91
C SER A 162 6.93 -18.35 12.27
N SER A 163 8.23 -18.07 12.15
CA SER A 163 9.22 -19.03 11.63
C SER A 163 9.22 -20.33 12.45
N GLY A 164 9.20 -21.47 11.75
CA GLY A 164 9.20 -22.82 12.32
C GLY A 164 7.83 -23.38 12.67
N GLU A 165 6.76 -22.56 12.63
CA GLU A 165 5.40 -23.05 12.87
C GLU A 165 4.86 -23.84 11.67
N THR A 166 4.01 -24.83 11.95
CA THR A 166 3.44 -25.70 10.92
C THR A 166 2.44 -24.95 10.04
N CYS A 167 2.62 -25.03 8.72
CA CYS A 167 1.79 -24.36 7.72
C CYS A 167 1.22 -25.35 6.69
N GLY A 168 0.11 -24.95 6.05
CA GLY A 168 -0.64 -25.78 5.10
C GLY A 168 -0.30 -25.56 3.61
N GLY A 169 0.91 -25.10 3.31
CA GLY A 169 1.26 -24.62 1.96
C GLY A 169 0.64 -23.25 1.68
N ASN A 170 -0.32 -23.21 0.74
CA ASN A 170 -1.04 -21.99 0.33
C ASN A 170 -2.41 -21.84 1.02
N SER A 171 -2.72 -22.68 2.00
CA SER A 171 -3.94 -22.58 2.81
C SER A 171 -3.66 -21.99 4.18
N GLU A 172 -4.69 -21.42 4.80
CA GLU A 172 -4.62 -21.01 6.20
C GLU A 172 -4.16 -22.16 7.11
N PRO A 173 -3.42 -21.85 8.18
CA PRO A 173 -2.88 -20.54 8.55
C PRO A 173 -1.69 -20.08 7.69
N TYR A 174 -1.60 -18.77 7.43
CA TYR A 174 -0.58 -18.18 6.55
C TYR A 174 0.69 -17.81 7.31
N CYS A 175 1.85 -17.96 6.67
CA CYS A 175 3.12 -17.46 7.19
C CYS A 175 3.17 -15.92 7.20
N GLY A 176 3.87 -15.36 8.18
CA GLY A 176 4.07 -13.92 8.32
C GLY A 176 4.89 -13.30 7.19
N GLN A 177 4.97 -11.98 7.22
CA GLN A 177 5.73 -11.21 6.23
C GLN A 177 7.19 -11.69 6.16
N GLY A 178 7.70 -11.86 4.94
CA GLY A 178 9.07 -12.35 4.71
C GLY A 178 9.26 -13.85 4.92
N LEU A 179 8.19 -14.59 5.22
CA LEU A 179 8.20 -16.05 5.35
C LEU A 179 7.35 -16.69 4.24
N TYR A 180 7.71 -17.91 3.86
CA TYR A 180 6.92 -18.76 2.98
C TYR A 180 6.68 -20.13 3.65
N CYS A 181 5.64 -20.85 3.22
CA CYS A 181 5.43 -22.21 3.70
C CYS A 181 6.27 -23.19 2.88
N ASP A 182 7.29 -23.77 3.50
CA ASP A 182 8.09 -24.83 2.87
C ASP A 182 7.26 -26.12 2.81
N THR A 183 6.92 -26.56 1.60
CA THR A 183 6.07 -27.74 1.40
C THR A 183 6.80 -29.06 1.69
N GLY A 184 8.13 -29.05 1.72
CA GLY A 184 8.95 -30.19 2.09
C GLY A 184 8.99 -30.42 3.60
N THR A 185 9.03 -29.35 4.39
CA THR A 185 9.06 -29.45 5.87
C THR A 185 7.71 -29.14 6.53
N THR A 186 6.75 -28.59 5.79
CA THR A 186 5.46 -28.08 6.28
C THR A 186 5.61 -27.01 7.37
N THR A 187 6.65 -26.18 7.29
CA THR A 187 6.90 -25.11 8.26
C THR A 187 7.13 -23.76 7.60
N CYS A 188 6.77 -22.68 8.28
CA CYS A 188 7.10 -21.34 7.83
C CYS A 188 8.60 -21.11 7.90
N THR A 189 9.20 -20.74 6.77
CA THR A 189 10.65 -20.55 6.61
C THR A 189 10.91 -19.18 5.99
N GLN A 190 12.07 -18.60 6.30
CA GLN A 190 12.51 -17.33 5.73
C GLN A 190 12.55 -17.40 4.20
N MET A 191 11.98 -16.40 3.53
CA MET A 191 12.13 -16.23 2.09
C MET A 191 13.59 -16.12 1.70
N LYS A 192 13.93 -16.76 0.59
CA LYS A 192 15.27 -16.87 0.02
C LYS A 192 15.70 -15.56 -0.65
N ASN A 193 17.00 -15.32 -0.65
CA ASN A 193 17.59 -14.14 -1.26
C ASN A 193 17.86 -14.39 -2.75
N VAL A 194 18.11 -13.33 -3.50
CA VAL A 194 18.57 -13.43 -4.90
C VAL A 194 19.82 -14.30 -4.99
N GLY A 195 19.82 -15.26 -5.92
CA GLY A 195 20.88 -16.25 -6.16
C GLY A 195 20.71 -17.60 -5.46
N ASP A 196 19.80 -17.70 -4.48
CA ASP A 196 19.48 -18.95 -3.79
C ASP A 196 18.66 -19.89 -4.68
N ASP A 197 18.78 -21.20 -4.47
CA ASP A 197 17.98 -22.21 -5.20
C ASP A 197 16.50 -22.10 -4.84
N CYS A 198 15.61 -22.11 -5.83
CA CYS A 198 14.16 -22.05 -5.65
C CYS A 198 13.45 -23.07 -6.53
N THR A 199 12.27 -23.52 -6.09
CA THR A 199 11.36 -24.33 -6.92
C THR A 199 10.10 -23.57 -7.32
N SER A 200 9.83 -22.45 -6.65
CA SER A 200 8.67 -21.61 -6.89
C SER A 200 8.98 -20.16 -6.53
N ALA A 201 8.26 -19.23 -7.15
CA ALA A 201 8.39 -17.80 -6.91
C ALA A 201 8.16 -17.41 -5.43
N VAL A 202 7.23 -18.07 -4.74
CA VAL A 202 6.88 -17.75 -3.34
C VAL A 202 8.01 -18.02 -2.34
N GLU A 203 9.01 -18.82 -2.72
CA GLU A 203 10.19 -19.04 -1.89
C GLU A 203 11.11 -17.82 -1.86
N CYS A 204 11.06 -16.95 -2.88
CA CYS A 204 11.98 -15.84 -3.06
C CYS A 204 11.42 -14.56 -2.43
N SER A 205 12.28 -13.78 -1.78
CA SER A 205 11.94 -12.45 -1.24
C SER A 205 11.48 -11.46 -2.31
N THR A 206 11.85 -11.71 -3.56
CA THR A 206 11.46 -10.95 -4.75
C THR A 206 10.18 -11.49 -5.41
N PHE A 207 9.62 -12.61 -4.91
CA PHE A 207 8.54 -13.35 -5.57
C PHE A 207 8.85 -13.72 -7.02
N ASN A 208 10.13 -13.99 -7.34
CA ASN A 208 10.55 -14.37 -8.68
C ASN A 208 11.61 -15.47 -8.66
N CYS A 209 11.29 -16.60 -9.28
CA CYS A 209 12.15 -17.77 -9.44
C CYS A 209 12.38 -18.00 -10.92
N ASP A 210 13.62 -18.00 -11.38
CA ASP A 210 13.97 -18.23 -12.78
C ASP A 210 13.82 -19.73 -13.12
N ASP A 211 12.90 -20.06 -14.04
CA ASP A 211 12.58 -21.45 -14.39
C ASP A 211 13.71 -22.21 -15.09
N THR A 212 14.75 -21.52 -15.59
CA THR A 212 15.87 -22.15 -16.30
C THR A 212 17.02 -22.49 -15.35
N THR A 213 17.33 -21.57 -14.44
CA THR A 213 18.44 -21.69 -13.50
C THR A 213 18.01 -22.20 -12.13
N HIS A 214 16.70 -22.19 -11.86
CA HIS A 214 16.11 -22.49 -10.55
C HIS A 214 16.68 -21.63 -9.44
N LYS A 215 16.91 -20.35 -9.74
CA LYS A 215 17.45 -19.37 -8.80
C LYS A 215 16.48 -18.23 -8.55
N CYS A 216 16.43 -17.75 -7.31
CA CYS A 216 15.76 -16.50 -6.99
C CYS A 216 16.46 -15.37 -7.74
N VAL A 217 15.69 -14.55 -8.43
CA VAL A 217 16.20 -13.43 -9.23
C VAL A 217 15.48 -12.16 -8.84
N GLU A 218 16.08 -11.01 -9.14
CA GLU A 218 15.37 -9.74 -9.04
C GLU A 218 14.09 -9.79 -9.88
N ARG A 219 13.03 -9.10 -9.44
CA ARG A 219 11.90 -8.87 -10.35
C ARG A 219 12.46 -8.06 -11.53
N PRO A 220 12.14 -8.43 -12.78
CA PRO A 220 12.48 -7.60 -13.91
C PRO A 220 11.98 -6.20 -13.63
N GLN A 221 12.90 -5.24 -13.58
CA GLN A 221 12.50 -3.84 -13.47
C GLN A 221 11.68 -3.56 -14.71
N VAL A 222 10.41 -3.21 -14.51
CA VAL A 222 9.52 -2.96 -15.65
C VAL A 222 10.05 -1.78 -16.47
N CYS A 223 10.75 -0.85 -15.83
CA CYS A 223 11.28 0.36 -16.45
C CYS A 223 12.70 0.60 -15.96
N THR A 224 13.68 0.38 -16.82
CA THR A 224 15.11 0.45 -16.47
C THR A 224 15.69 1.87 -16.48
N GLY A 225 14.88 2.86 -16.86
CA GLY A 225 15.32 4.23 -17.07
C GLY A 225 15.97 4.34 -18.44
N GLN A 226 15.46 5.25 -19.26
CA GLN A 226 15.92 5.51 -20.63
C GLN A 226 17.43 5.72 -20.75
#